data_AF-A0A7L4REY4-F1
#
_entry.id   AF-A0A7L4REY4-F1
#
_cell.length_a   1.000
_cell.length_b   1.000
_cell.length_c   1.000
_cell.angle_alpha   90.00
_cell.angle_beta   90.00
_cell.angle_gamma   90.00
#
_symmetry.space_group_name_H-M   'P 1'
#
loop_
_entity.id
_entity.type
_entity.pdbx_description
1 polymer ?
#
loop_
_entity_poly.entity_id
_entity_poly.type
_entity_poly.pdbx_seq_one_letter_code
_entity_poly.pdbx_strand_id
1 'polypeptide(L)'
;MEMRRGFAGLLMLAVFMLGFVLLLGSSSSRIASKEYSSMVAAEIHSDRIAIAKNVLIKSYKKVDERNRNQWASTIKSEFSSTYGLKIGIYLQKSPAEANIIDPTNGMSTSFFLLK
;
A
#
# COMPACT_ATOMS: atom_id res chain seq x y z
N MET A 1 55.68 -31.33 12.90
CA MET A 1 55.07 -29.98 12.84
C MET A 1 53.91 -29.89 11.83
N GLU A 2 53.31 -31.01 11.41
CA GLU A 2 52.32 -31.05 10.31
C GLU A 2 50.87 -31.07 10.80
N MET A 3 50.58 -31.68 11.95
CA MET A 3 49.23 -31.72 12.54
C MET A 3 48.66 -30.32 12.88
N ARG A 4 49.52 -29.34 13.20
CA ARG A 4 49.11 -27.96 13.52
C ARG A 4 48.61 -27.17 12.31
N ARG A 5 49.07 -27.47 11.09
CA ARG A 5 48.66 -26.74 9.87
C ARG A 5 47.31 -27.24 9.34
N GLY A 6 47.03 -28.54 9.45
CA GLY A 6 45.72 -29.12 9.10
C GLY A 6 44.59 -28.64 10.03
N PHE A 7 44.89 -28.50 11.33
CA PHE A 7 43.91 -28.00 12.31
C PHE A 7 43.57 -26.52 12.10
N ALA A 8 44.54 -25.69 11.72
CA ALA A 8 44.32 -24.29 11.40
C ALA A 8 43.45 -24.09 10.14
N GLY A 9 43.64 -24.94 9.12
CA GLY A 9 42.80 -24.93 7.91
C GLY A 9 41.36 -25.34 8.19
N LEU A 10 41.15 -26.39 8.98
CA LEU A 10 39.82 -26.83 9.43
C LEU A 10 39.10 -25.75 10.24
N LEU A 11 39.83 -25.07 11.13
CA LEU A 11 39.27 -24.02 11.98
C LEU A 11 38.90 -22.77 11.17
N MET A 12 39.73 -22.36 10.20
CA MET A 12 39.37 -21.30 9.25
C MET A 12 38.13 -21.65 8.43
N LEU A 13 38.02 -22.89 7.95
CA LEU A 13 36.88 -23.32 7.15
C LEU A 13 35.57 -23.32 7.95
N ALA A 14 35.63 -23.73 9.22
CA ALA A 14 34.50 -23.66 10.14
C ALA A 14 34.05 -22.21 10.41
N VAL A 15 34.99 -21.28 10.63
CA VAL A 15 34.69 -19.85 10.83
C VAL A 15 34.08 -19.23 9.56
N PHE A 16 34.60 -19.58 8.39
CA PHE A 16 34.08 -19.09 7.12
C PHE A 16 32.64 -19.59 6.86
N MET A 17 32.38 -20.87 7.14
CA MET A 17 31.04 -21.45 7.05
C MET A 17 30.05 -20.78 8.02
N LEU A 18 30.46 -20.54 9.27
CA LEU A 18 29.65 -19.81 10.26
C LEU A 18 29.35 -18.38 9.82
N GLY A 19 30.37 -17.65 9.34
CA GLY A 19 30.20 -16.29 8.81
C GLY A 19 29.26 -16.25 7.60
N PHE A 20 29.38 -17.23 6.69
CA PHE A 20 28.53 -17.34 5.51
C PHE A 20 27.06 -17.63 5.86
N VAL A 21 26.80 -18.54 6.80
CA VAL A 21 25.44 -18.84 7.28
C VAL A 21 24.81 -17.63 7.96
N LEU A 22 25.57 -16.87 8.75
CA LEU A 22 25.10 -15.63 9.38
C LEU A 22 24.80 -14.52 8.35
N LEU A 23 25.61 -14.42 7.29
CA LEU A 23 25.40 -13.46 6.20
C LEU A 23 24.12 -13.79 5.41
N LEU A 24 23.87 -15.07 5.13
CA LEU A 24 22.65 -15.52 4.45
C LEU A 24 21.40 -15.31 5.33
N GLY A 25 21.47 -15.67 6.62
CA GLY A 25 20.34 -15.51 7.55
C GLY A 25 19.97 -14.03 7.83
N SER A 26 20.96 -13.15 7.92
CA SER A 26 20.73 -11.71 8.12
C SER A 26 20.18 -11.01 6.87
N SER A 27 20.53 -11.50 5.68
CA SER A 27 19.98 -11.00 4.41
C SER A 27 18.51 -11.41 4.25
N SER A 28 18.18 -12.68 4.50
CA SER A 28 16.80 -13.18 4.41
C SER A 28 15.86 -12.55 5.42
N SER A 29 16.29 -12.31 6.65
CA SER A 29 15.47 -11.62 7.67
C SER A 29 15.23 -10.15 7.35
N ARG A 30 16.23 -9.45 6.81
CA ARG A 30 16.06 -8.06 6.32
C ARG A 30 15.12 -8.00 5.11
N ILE A 31 15.23 -8.94 4.18
CA ILE A 31 14.34 -9.03 3.01
C ILE A 31 12.90 -9.34 3.47
N ALA A 32 12.70 -10.34 4.32
CA ALA A 32 11.39 -10.68 4.87
C ALA A 32 10.77 -9.52 5.68
N SER A 33 11.55 -8.78 6.47
CA SER A 33 11.05 -7.60 7.20
C SER A 33 10.63 -6.46 6.27
N LYS A 34 11.36 -6.26 5.16
CA LYS A 34 11.02 -5.26 4.15
C LYS A 34 9.77 -5.66 3.38
N GLU A 35 9.68 -6.91 2.96
CA GLU A 35 8.49 -7.47 2.30
C GLU A 35 7.26 -7.39 3.20
N TYR A 36 7.38 -7.79 4.46
CA TYR A 36 6.29 -7.70 5.44
C TYR A 36 5.85 -6.24 5.66
N SER A 37 6.80 -5.31 5.86
CA SER A 37 6.46 -3.89 6.00
C SER A 37 5.78 -3.31 4.75
N SER A 38 6.19 -3.74 3.56
CA SER A 38 5.57 -3.33 2.30
C SER A 38 4.18 -3.92 2.12
N MET A 39 3.95 -5.16 2.60
CA MET A 39 2.65 -5.82 2.58
C MET A 39 1.67 -5.14 3.54
N VAL A 40 2.10 -4.85 4.77
CA VAL A 40 1.30 -4.11 5.76
C VAL A 40 0.96 -2.70 5.26
N ALA A 41 1.91 -2.01 4.63
CA ALA A 41 1.63 -0.73 3.99
C ALA A 41 0.55 -0.90 2.90
N ALA A 42 0.74 -1.83 1.95
CA ALA A 42 -0.22 -2.07 0.88
C ALA A 42 -1.63 -2.40 1.41
N GLU A 43 -1.75 -3.16 2.49
CA GLU A 43 -3.00 -3.49 3.17
C GLU A 43 -3.68 -2.25 3.76
N ILE A 44 -2.97 -1.45 4.56
CA ILE A 44 -3.48 -0.19 5.12
C ILE A 44 -3.95 0.78 4.02
N HIS A 45 -3.22 0.84 2.90
CA HIS A 45 -3.55 1.69 1.76
C HIS A 45 -4.79 1.17 1.00
N SER A 46 -4.91 -0.15 0.83
CA SER A 46 -6.11 -0.79 0.28
C SER A 46 -7.35 -0.48 1.13
N ASP A 47 -7.21 -0.54 2.47
CA ASP A 47 -8.29 -0.21 3.40
C ASP A 47 -8.75 1.24 3.30
N ARG A 48 -7.82 2.19 3.16
CA ARG A 48 -8.15 3.62 2.95
C ARG A 48 -8.99 3.82 1.69
N ILE A 49 -8.63 3.17 0.59
CA ILE A 49 -9.39 3.23 -0.67
C ILE A 49 -10.77 2.59 -0.48
N ALA A 50 -10.86 1.45 0.19
CA ALA A 50 -12.12 0.76 0.45
C ALA A 50 -13.08 1.59 1.32
N ILE A 51 -12.57 2.21 2.39
CA ILE A 51 -13.32 3.11 3.26
C ILE A 51 -13.81 4.32 2.46
N ALA A 52 -12.92 4.98 1.71
CA ALA A 52 -13.27 6.13 0.89
C ALA A 52 -14.35 5.79 -0.15
N LYS A 53 -14.22 4.65 -0.84
CA LYS A 53 -15.25 4.14 -1.76
C LYS A 53 -16.60 3.98 -1.07
N ASN A 54 -16.63 3.34 0.10
CA ASN A 54 -17.86 3.13 0.85
C ASN A 54 -18.52 4.45 1.30
N VAL A 55 -17.72 5.42 1.75
CA VAL A 55 -18.25 6.75 2.14
C VAL A 55 -18.81 7.48 0.92
N LEU A 56 -18.12 7.45 -0.22
CA LEU A 56 -18.60 8.09 -1.45
C LEU A 56 -19.91 7.48 -1.95
N ILE A 57 -20.02 6.16 -1.99
CA ILE A 57 -21.27 5.48 -2.38
C ILE A 57 -22.40 5.84 -1.41
N LYS A 58 -22.17 5.71 -0.09
CA LYS A 58 -23.22 5.97 0.91
C LYS A 58 -23.65 7.44 0.96
N SER A 59 -22.72 8.37 0.79
CA SER A 59 -23.05 9.80 0.78
C SER A 59 -23.79 10.19 -0.51
N TYR A 60 -23.33 9.71 -1.67
CA TYR A 60 -24.00 9.99 -2.95
C TYR A 60 -25.47 9.54 -2.99
N LYS A 61 -25.76 8.36 -2.42
CA LYS A 61 -27.14 7.84 -2.31
C LYS A 61 -28.08 8.74 -1.52
N LYS A 62 -27.55 9.53 -0.58
CA LYS A 62 -28.31 10.45 0.27
C LYS A 62 -28.46 11.85 -0.34
N VAL A 63 -27.77 12.13 -1.44
CA VAL A 63 -27.73 13.47 -2.06
C VAL A 63 -28.79 13.57 -3.14
N ASP A 64 -29.64 14.60 -3.03
CA ASP A 64 -30.57 15.00 -4.07
C ASP A 64 -29.82 15.33 -5.37
N GLU A 65 -30.40 14.99 -6.52
CA GLU A 65 -29.84 15.25 -7.84
C GLU A 65 -29.43 16.70 -8.05
N ARG A 66 -30.21 17.66 -7.53
CA ARG A 66 -29.94 19.10 -7.64
C ARG A 66 -28.67 19.52 -6.90
N ASN A 67 -28.28 18.77 -5.87
CA ASN A 67 -27.17 19.10 -4.97
C ASN A 67 -25.89 18.30 -5.28
N ARG A 68 -25.91 17.40 -6.28
CA ARG A 68 -24.75 16.54 -6.59
C ARG A 68 -23.50 17.31 -6.98
N ASN A 69 -23.64 18.42 -7.70
CA ASN A 69 -22.50 19.27 -8.08
C ASN A 69 -21.82 19.90 -6.85
N GLN A 70 -22.62 20.37 -5.88
CA GLN A 70 -22.11 20.90 -4.61
C GLN A 70 -21.47 19.80 -3.76
N TRP A 71 -22.12 18.64 -3.64
CA TRP A 71 -21.53 17.48 -2.96
C TRP A 71 -20.16 17.11 -3.57
N ALA A 72 -20.06 17.07 -4.90
CA ALA A 72 -18.81 16.72 -5.57
C ALA A 72 -17.69 17.74 -5.33
N SER A 73 -18.01 19.04 -5.18
CA SER A 73 -17.00 20.05 -4.84
C SER A 73 -16.54 19.88 -3.39
N THR A 74 -17.45 19.65 -2.45
CA THR A 74 -17.13 19.41 -1.02
C THR A 74 -16.27 18.17 -0.84
N ILE A 75 -16.58 17.07 -1.53
CA ILE A 75 -15.74 15.87 -1.49
C ILE A 75 -14.33 16.17 -2.01
N LYS A 76 -14.19 16.90 -3.12
CA LYS A 76 -12.87 17.23 -3.66
C LYS A 76 -12.05 18.11 -2.71
N SER A 77 -12.68 19.02 -1.97
CA SER A 77 -11.98 19.92 -1.03
C SER A 77 -11.63 19.28 0.30
N GLU A 78 -12.55 18.51 0.91
CA GLU A 78 -12.41 18.03 2.28
C GLU A 78 -11.86 16.62 2.38
N PHE A 79 -12.24 15.76 1.43
CA PHE A 79 -11.92 14.34 1.51
C PHE A 79 -10.49 14.05 1.08
N SER A 80 -9.96 14.84 0.15
CA SER A 80 -8.58 14.72 -0.32
C SER A 80 -7.54 15.08 0.75
N SER A 81 -7.78 16.11 1.56
CA SER A 81 -6.89 16.49 2.66
C SER A 81 -6.97 15.52 3.83
N THR A 82 -8.17 15.07 4.19
CA THR A 82 -8.40 14.17 5.34
C THR A 82 -7.77 12.80 5.14
N TYR A 83 -7.92 12.22 3.95
CA TYR A 83 -7.48 10.86 3.68
C TYR A 83 -6.21 10.78 2.86
N GLY A 84 -5.59 11.90 2.45
CA GLY A 84 -4.41 11.90 1.57
C GLY A 84 -4.63 11.18 0.24
N LEU A 85 -5.86 11.20 -0.28
CA LEU A 85 -6.27 10.55 -1.53
C LEU A 85 -6.64 11.61 -2.57
N LYS A 86 -6.36 11.37 -3.85
CA LYS A 86 -6.89 12.22 -4.93
C LYS A 86 -8.21 11.63 -5.41
N ILE A 87 -9.26 12.45 -5.44
CA ILE A 87 -10.61 12.01 -5.82
C ILE A 87 -11.08 12.74 -7.07
N GLY A 88 -11.33 11.98 -8.14
CA GLY A 88 -12.03 12.43 -9.32
C GLY A 88 -13.52 12.08 -9.23
N ILE A 89 -14.40 13.03 -9.52
CA ILE A 89 -15.85 12.78 -9.63
C ILE A 89 -16.31 13.29 -10.99
N TYR A 90 -17.02 12.43 -11.71
CA TYR A 90 -17.48 12.63 -13.07
C TYR A 90 -19.00 12.47 -13.14
N LEU A 91 -19.73 13.51 -12.71
CA LEU A 91 -21.19 13.53 -12.68
C LEU A 91 -21.84 13.56 -14.07
N GLN A 92 -21.09 14.00 -15.08
CA GLN A 92 -21.54 14.10 -16.47
C GLN A 92 -21.65 12.72 -17.14
N LYS A 93 -21.04 11.67 -16.56
CA LYS A 93 -21.15 10.29 -17.07
C LYS A 93 -22.47 9.66 -16.63
N SER A 94 -23.02 8.76 -17.44
CA SER A 94 -24.21 7.98 -17.11
C SER A 94 -23.90 6.47 -17.21
N PRO A 95 -23.80 5.74 -16.08
CA PRO A 95 -23.93 6.23 -14.71
C PRO A 95 -22.74 7.11 -14.28
N ALA A 96 -22.96 7.97 -13.27
CA ALA A 96 -21.91 8.82 -12.72
C ALA A 96 -20.76 7.96 -12.16
N GLU A 97 -19.54 8.47 -12.23
CA GLU A 97 -18.34 7.72 -11.84
C GLU A 97 -17.49 8.50 -10.84
N ALA A 98 -16.85 7.78 -9.92
CA ALA A 98 -15.79 8.30 -9.08
C ALA A 98 -14.50 7.49 -9.29
N ASN A 99 -13.37 8.19 -9.23
CA ASN A 99 -12.03 7.60 -9.26
C ASN A 99 -11.29 8.03 -7.99
N ILE A 100 -10.68 7.07 -7.30
CA ILE A 100 -9.83 7.31 -6.13
C ILE A 100 -8.42 6.89 -6.48
N ILE A 101 -7.44 7.77 -6.23
CA ILE A 101 -6.03 7.51 -6.45
C ILE A 101 -5.29 7.71 -5.12
N ASP A 102 -4.56 6.70 -4.67
CA ASP A 102 -3.57 6.84 -3.60
C ASP A 102 -2.22 7.21 -4.21
N PRO A 103 -1.76 8.47 -4.06
CA PRO A 103 -0.50 8.91 -4.64
C PRO A 103 0.73 8.23 -4.02
N THR A 104 0.60 7.58 -2.85
CA THR A 104 1.71 6.95 -2.12
C THR A 104 2.23 5.70 -2.83
N ASN A 105 1.32 4.92 -3.44
CA ASN A 105 1.66 3.64 -4.08
C ASN A 105 1.17 3.53 -5.53
N GLY A 106 0.64 4.62 -6.10
CA GLY A 106 0.10 4.62 -7.47
C GLY A 106 -1.15 3.76 -7.64
N MET A 107 -1.77 3.29 -6.56
CA MET A 107 -3.00 2.51 -6.61
C MET A 107 -4.18 3.40 -6.98
N SER A 108 -5.04 2.92 -7.88
CA SER A 108 -6.25 3.62 -8.27
C SER A 108 -7.44 2.67 -8.42
N THR A 109 -8.64 3.19 -8.16
CA THR A 109 -9.88 2.44 -8.39
C THR A 109 -10.97 3.38 -8.91
N SER A 110 -11.62 2.95 -9.98
CA SER A 110 -12.80 3.59 -10.54
C SER A 110 -14.04 2.78 -10.20
N PHE A 111 -15.14 3.45 -9.89
CA PHE A 111 -16.44 2.80 -9.63
C PHE A 111 -17.61 3.72 -9.94
N PHE A 112 -18.76 3.11 -10.22
CA PHE A 112 -20.00 3.82 -10.47
C PHE A 112 -20.66 4.30 -9.18
N LEU A 113 -21.16 5.53 -9.21
CA LEU A 113 -22.00 6.13 -8.19
C LEU A 113 -23.46 5.81 -8.52
N LEU A 114 -23.90 4.64 -8.08
CA LEU A 114 -25.29 4.18 -8.27
C LEU A 114 -26.18 4.72 -7.14
N LYS A 115 -27.37 5.20 -7.51
CA LYS A 115 -28.41 5.60 -6.56
C LYS A 115 -29.03 4.35 -5.93
#